data_AF-A0AAV2QBA7-F1
#
_entry.id   AF-A0AAV2QBA7-F1
#
_cell.length_a   1.000
_cell.length_b   1.000
_cell.length_c   1.000
_cell.angle_alpha   90.00
_cell.angle_beta   90.00
_cell.angle_gamma   90.00
#
_symmetry.space_group_name_H-M   'P 1'
#
loop_
_entity.id
_entity.type
_entity.pdbx_description
1 polymer ?
#
loop_
_entity_poly.entity_id
_entity_poly.type
_entity_poly.pdbx_seq_one_letter_code
_entity_poly.pdbx_strand_id
1 'polypeptide(L)'
;FQTYTVDKQVSDSAGTATALLCGVKTNSKVVGVDYRVKPNDCTTMTEDTKLTSIFTSAQKAGKRTGVITNNRLTHASLAPVYAHSASRAWETNGNIDALNRENCPEFKDLARQLVEDEPGNKINV
;
A
#
# COMPACT_ATOMS: atom_id res chain seq x y z
N PHE A 1 5.34 -5.43 21.88
CA PHE A 1 5.03 -4.97 20.50
C PHE A 1 6.05 -3.91 20.13
N GLN A 2 6.77 -4.06 19.00
CA GLN A 2 7.85 -3.16 18.58
C GLN A 2 7.51 -2.51 17.23
N THR A 3 7.40 -1.18 17.20
CA THR A 3 6.80 -0.43 16.08
C THR A 3 7.79 0.10 15.04
N TYR A 4 9.10 -0.06 15.22
CA TYR A 4 10.09 0.42 14.25
C TYR A 4 9.86 -0.19 12.85
N THR A 5 10.07 0.62 11.80
CA THR A 5 10.19 0.15 10.41
C THR A 5 11.61 -0.35 10.17
N VAL A 6 11.84 -1.06 9.06
CA VAL A 6 13.17 -1.63 8.74
C VAL A 6 14.27 -0.57 8.72
N ASP A 7 13.92 0.66 8.32
CA ASP A 7 14.83 1.78 8.10
C ASP A 7 14.73 2.92 9.15
N LYS A 8 13.75 2.89 10.07
CA LYS A 8 13.52 3.95 11.06
C LYS A 8 13.09 3.41 12.42
N GLN A 9 13.67 3.97 13.49
CA GLN A 9 13.26 3.68 14.87
C GLN A 9 11.86 4.24 15.19
N VAL A 10 11.59 5.48 14.78
CA VAL A 10 10.27 6.10 14.85
C VAL A 10 9.58 5.87 13.51
N SER A 11 8.51 5.08 13.52
CA SER A 11 7.81 4.68 12.32
C SER A 11 6.72 5.66 11.91
N ASP A 12 6.29 5.54 10.65
CA ASP A 12 5.13 6.24 10.12
C ASP A 12 3.92 5.30 9.97
N SER A 13 2.77 5.88 9.62
CA SER A 13 1.52 5.12 9.42
C SER A 13 1.61 4.07 8.32
N ALA A 14 2.38 4.29 7.24
CA ALA A 14 2.41 3.38 6.09
C ALA A 14 3.16 2.08 6.41
N GLY A 15 4.37 2.21 6.97
CA GLY A 15 5.17 1.05 7.35
C GLY A 15 4.52 0.24 8.48
N THR A 16 3.91 0.93 9.46
CA THR A 16 3.17 0.26 10.54
C THR A 16 1.90 -0.43 10.07
N ALA A 17 1.11 0.21 9.21
CA ALA A 17 -0.09 -0.39 8.63
C ALA A 17 0.25 -1.61 7.76
N THR A 18 1.33 -1.53 6.96
CA THR A 18 1.81 -2.69 6.18
C THR A 18 2.22 -3.85 7.10
N ALA A 19 2.95 -3.57 8.19
CA ALA A 19 3.30 -4.59 9.17
C ALA A 19 2.06 -5.23 9.83
N LEU A 20 1.07 -4.42 10.18
CA LEU A 20 -0.15 -4.89 10.86
C LEU A 20 -1.08 -5.68 9.92
N LEU A 21 -1.22 -5.22 8.67
CA LEU A 21 -2.25 -5.70 7.74
C LEU A 21 -1.73 -6.74 6.74
N CYS A 22 -0.42 -6.75 6.49
CA CYS A 22 0.24 -7.72 5.60
C CYS A 22 1.21 -8.65 6.35
N GLY A 23 1.47 -8.41 7.64
CA GLY A 23 2.31 -9.27 8.48
C GLY A 23 3.82 -9.13 8.26
N VAL A 24 4.28 -8.15 7.47
CA VAL A 24 5.70 -7.97 7.13
C VAL A 24 6.12 -6.52 7.40
N LYS A 25 7.20 -6.34 8.18
CA LYS A 25 7.82 -5.03 8.36
C LYS A 25 8.48 -4.57 7.07
N THR A 26 8.33 -3.29 6.76
CA THR A 26 8.88 -2.67 5.55
C THR A 26 9.53 -1.32 5.89
N ASN A 27 9.98 -0.59 4.87
CA ASN A 27 10.54 0.75 5.00
C ASN A 27 9.45 1.78 5.36
N SER A 28 9.86 2.94 5.86
CA SER A 28 8.93 4.03 6.11
C SER A 28 8.39 4.58 4.78
N LYS A 29 7.14 5.07 4.80
CA LYS A 29 6.44 5.72 3.67
C LYS A 29 6.07 4.82 2.49
N VAL A 30 6.40 3.52 2.48
CA VAL A 30 5.92 2.57 1.45
C VAL A 30 4.65 1.85 1.90
N VAL A 31 3.84 1.39 0.95
CA VAL A 31 2.50 0.84 1.18
C VAL A 31 2.41 -0.56 0.60
N GLY A 32 2.12 -1.57 1.42
CA GLY A 32 1.77 -2.92 0.96
C GLY A 32 2.90 -3.67 0.23
N VAL A 33 4.16 -3.23 0.37
CA VAL A 33 5.33 -3.82 -0.28
C VAL A 33 6.42 -4.12 0.74
N ASP A 34 7.31 -5.04 0.43
CA ASP A 34 8.43 -5.37 1.31
C ASP A 34 9.57 -4.32 1.30
N TYR A 35 10.58 -4.55 2.13
CA TYR A 35 11.67 -3.61 2.38
C TYR A 35 12.63 -3.40 1.20
N ARG A 36 12.52 -4.17 0.11
CA ARG A 36 13.35 -3.97 -1.09
C ARG A 36 12.90 -2.75 -1.88
N VAL A 37 11.65 -2.32 -1.72
CA VAL A 37 11.11 -1.12 -2.36
C VAL A 37 11.64 0.13 -1.66
N LYS A 38 12.24 1.02 -2.45
CA LYS A 38 12.77 2.30 -1.97
C LYS A 38 11.65 3.35 -1.96
N PRO A 39 11.55 4.19 -0.90
CA PRO A 39 10.55 5.24 -0.84
C PRO A 39 10.65 6.22 -2.02
N ASN A 40 9.51 6.50 -2.67
CA ASN A 40 9.35 7.38 -3.84
C ASN A 40 10.08 6.92 -5.12
N ASP A 41 10.42 5.64 -5.24
CA ASP A 41 11.05 5.08 -6.45
C ASP A 41 10.25 3.86 -6.95
N CYS A 42 9.35 4.12 -7.90
CA CYS A 42 8.48 3.08 -8.46
C CYS A 42 9.27 1.97 -9.19
N THR A 43 10.49 2.25 -9.65
CA THR A 43 11.30 1.29 -10.43
C THR A 43 11.79 0.12 -9.57
N THR A 44 11.82 0.32 -8.25
CA THR A 44 12.18 -0.73 -7.29
C THR A 44 11.00 -1.64 -6.93
N MET A 45 9.81 -1.35 -7.42
CA MET A 45 8.61 -2.13 -7.16
C MET A 45 8.37 -3.14 -8.28
N THR A 46 8.36 -4.40 -7.91
CA THR A 46 8.12 -5.56 -8.78
C THR A 46 7.03 -6.45 -8.19
N GLU A 47 6.47 -7.38 -8.97
CA GLU A 47 5.41 -8.28 -8.48
C GLU A 47 5.83 -9.09 -7.25
N ASP A 48 7.10 -9.51 -7.17
CA ASP A 48 7.62 -10.28 -6.03
C ASP A 48 7.83 -9.45 -4.76
N THR A 49 7.80 -8.12 -4.85
CA THR A 49 7.86 -7.22 -3.68
C THR A 49 6.49 -6.90 -3.10
N LYS A 50 5.40 -7.21 -3.83
CA LYS A 50 4.03 -6.97 -3.37
C LYS A 50 3.63 -7.99 -2.31
N LEU A 51 3.09 -7.50 -1.20
CA LEU A 51 2.69 -8.33 -0.06
C LEU A 51 1.22 -8.70 -0.14
N THR A 52 0.85 -9.89 0.31
CA THR A 52 -0.56 -10.25 0.45
C THR A 52 -1.13 -9.66 1.74
N SER A 53 -2.21 -8.88 1.65
CA SER A 53 -2.89 -8.35 2.83
C SER A 53 -3.87 -9.36 3.45
N ILE A 54 -4.32 -9.08 4.67
CA ILE A 54 -5.40 -9.83 5.32
C ILE A 54 -6.72 -9.73 4.55
N PHE A 55 -6.95 -8.64 3.81
CA PHE A 55 -8.14 -8.48 2.97
C PHE A 55 -8.10 -9.42 1.77
N THR A 56 -6.95 -9.47 1.07
CA THR A 56 -6.75 -10.42 -0.03
C THR A 56 -6.96 -11.86 0.46
N SER A 57 -6.42 -12.19 1.64
CA SER A 57 -6.60 -13.52 2.24
C SER A 57 -8.07 -13.80 2.61
N ALA A 58 -8.77 -12.83 3.19
CA ALA A 58 -10.17 -12.97 3.57
C ALA A 58 -11.10 -13.14 2.36
N GLN A 59 -10.89 -12.34 1.31
CA GLN A 59 -11.66 -12.44 0.07
C GLN A 59 -11.41 -13.75 -0.67
N LYS A 60 -10.15 -14.23 -0.73
CA LYS A 60 -9.81 -15.57 -1.25
C LYS A 60 -10.53 -16.68 -0.48
N ALA A 61 -10.79 -16.48 0.81
CA ALA A 61 -11.57 -17.40 1.64
C ALA A 61 -13.10 -17.16 1.55
N GLY A 62 -13.59 -16.37 0.59
CA GLY A 62 -15.02 -16.08 0.39
C GLY A 62 -15.65 -15.21 1.47
N LYS A 63 -14.85 -14.48 2.27
CA LYS A 63 -15.35 -13.60 3.33
C LYS A 63 -15.57 -12.18 2.80
N ARG A 64 -16.60 -11.52 3.34
CA ARG A 64 -16.82 -10.07 3.13
C ARG A 64 -15.73 -9.26 3.82
N THR A 65 -15.38 -8.13 3.23
CA THR A 65 -14.36 -7.19 3.74
C THR A 65 -14.90 -5.77 3.71
N GLY A 66 -14.39 -4.90 4.57
CA GLY A 66 -14.94 -3.56 4.75
C GLY A 66 -13.97 -2.62 5.48
N VAL A 67 -13.92 -1.36 5.06
CA VAL A 67 -13.04 -0.34 5.63
C VAL A 67 -13.86 0.84 6.13
N ILE A 68 -13.68 1.22 7.39
CA ILE A 68 -14.32 2.40 7.98
C ILE A 68 -13.24 3.29 8.56
N THR A 69 -13.28 4.58 8.22
CA THR A 69 -12.33 5.57 8.73
C THR A 69 -12.91 6.97 8.70
N ASN A 70 -12.31 7.87 9.49
CA ASN A 70 -12.52 9.30 9.42
C ASN A 70 -11.52 10.02 8.50
N ASN A 71 -10.52 9.30 7.98
CA ASN A 71 -9.54 9.82 7.02
C ASN A 71 -9.99 9.56 5.58
N ARG A 72 -9.20 10.02 4.60
CA ARG A 72 -9.35 9.60 3.20
C ARG A 72 -9.15 8.09 3.10
N LEU A 73 -9.92 7.40 2.25
CA LEU A 73 -9.77 5.96 2.02
C LEU A 73 -8.39 5.59 1.46
N THR A 74 -7.78 6.51 0.71
CA THR A 74 -6.41 6.42 0.18
C THR A 74 -5.32 6.72 1.22
N HIS A 75 -5.68 7.05 2.45
CA HIS A 75 -4.70 7.33 3.50
C HIS A 75 -3.92 6.06 3.87
N ALA A 76 -2.65 6.26 4.20
CA ALA A 76 -1.66 5.21 4.46
C ALA A 76 -2.05 4.19 5.53
N SER A 77 -2.92 4.57 6.48
CA SER A 77 -3.39 3.67 7.54
C SER A 77 -4.20 2.48 7.01
N LEU A 78 -4.80 2.62 5.83
CA LEU A 78 -5.70 1.62 5.25
C LEU A 78 -5.28 1.18 3.86
N ALA A 79 -4.59 2.02 3.10
CA ALA A 79 -4.12 1.67 1.77
C ALA A 79 -3.43 0.29 1.67
N PRO A 80 -2.62 -0.19 2.64
CA PRO A 80 -2.02 -1.53 2.56
C PRO A 80 -3.02 -2.71 2.55
N VAL A 81 -4.31 -2.51 2.90
CA VAL A 81 -5.30 -3.58 2.73
C VAL A 81 -5.55 -3.91 1.26
N TYR A 82 -5.34 -2.95 0.35
CA TYR A 82 -5.70 -3.12 -1.06
C TYR A 82 -4.64 -2.70 -2.07
N ALA A 83 -3.67 -1.84 -1.69
CA ALA A 83 -2.74 -1.23 -2.63
C ALA A 83 -1.28 -1.55 -2.34
N HIS A 84 -0.47 -1.40 -3.38
CA HIS A 84 0.97 -1.54 -3.41
C HIS A 84 1.57 -0.26 -4.01
N SER A 85 2.44 0.42 -3.25
CA SER A 85 3.06 1.67 -3.71
C SER A 85 4.40 1.93 -3.04
N ALA A 86 5.35 2.46 -3.81
CA ALA A 86 6.61 2.99 -3.30
C ALA A 86 6.44 4.32 -2.53
N SER A 87 5.25 4.94 -2.56
CA SER A 87 4.96 6.12 -1.74
C SER A 87 3.51 6.16 -1.25
N ARG A 88 3.36 6.42 0.03
CA ARG A 88 2.07 6.72 0.67
C ARG A 88 1.44 8.03 0.21
N ALA A 89 2.21 8.91 -0.42
CA ALA A 89 1.73 10.21 -0.88
C ALA A 89 1.02 10.13 -2.24
N TRP A 90 1.19 9.02 -2.97
CA TRP A 90 0.62 8.81 -4.30
C TRP A 90 -0.88 8.43 -4.24
N GLU A 91 -1.65 9.21 -3.47
CA GLU A 91 -3.08 8.99 -3.24
C GLU A 91 -3.89 9.16 -4.54
N THR A 92 -3.47 10.07 -5.41
CA THR A 92 -4.09 10.34 -6.71
C THR A 92 -3.03 10.48 -7.80
N ASN A 93 -3.46 10.41 -9.06
CA ASN A 93 -2.56 10.48 -10.19
C ASN A 93 -1.68 11.74 -10.20
N GLY A 94 -2.19 12.89 -9.71
CA GLY A 94 -1.46 14.16 -9.65
C GLY A 94 -0.38 14.24 -8.57
N ASN A 95 -0.33 13.26 -7.66
CA ASN A 95 0.71 13.20 -6.62
C ASN A 95 1.99 12.48 -7.09
N ILE A 96 1.93 11.80 -8.23
CA ILE A 96 3.07 11.07 -8.79
C ILE A 96 3.86 12.05 -9.65
N ASP A 97 5.14 12.23 -9.33
CA ASP A 97 6.01 13.13 -10.07
C ASP A 97 6.25 12.64 -11.51
N ALA A 98 6.69 13.57 -12.37
CA ALA A 98 6.90 13.30 -13.79
C ALA A 98 7.92 12.18 -14.04
N LEU A 99 8.96 12.08 -13.20
CA LEU A 99 10.01 11.06 -13.34
C LEU A 99 9.44 9.65 -13.08
N ASN A 100 8.68 9.47 -11.99
CA ASN A 100 8.03 8.20 -11.68
C ASN A 100 6.94 7.87 -12.70
N ARG A 101 6.28 8.88 -13.29
CA ARG A 101 5.34 8.67 -14.40
C ARG A 101 6.00 8.18 -15.67
N GLU A 102 7.15 8.73 -16.01
CA GLU A 102 7.91 8.33 -17.19
C GLU A 102 8.49 6.92 -17.00
N ASN A 103 9.07 6.65 -15.83
CA ASN A 103 9.71 5.37 -15.54
C ASN A 103 8.72 4.22 -15.33
N CYS A 104 7.52 4.51 -14.81
CA CYS A 104 6.49 3.52 -14.50
C CYS A 104 5.11 3.97 -15.03
N PRO A 105 4.92 4.01 -16.37
CA PRO A 105 3.71 4.59 -16.98
C PRO A 105 2.43 3.84 -16.59
N GLU A 106 2.52 2.53 -16.38
CA GLU A 106 1.41 1.66 -15.98
C GLU A 106 1.09 1.73 -14.47
N PHE A 107 1.91 2.42 -13.67
CA PHE A 107 1.71 2.47 -12.24
C PHE A 107 0.46 3.30 -11.88
N LYS A 108 -0.46 2.64 -11.17
CA LYS A 108 -1.72 3.22 -10.70
C LYS A 108 -1.54 3.87 -9.34
N ASP A 109 -2.15 5.05 -9.16
CA ASP A 109 -2.27 5.68 -7.85
C ASP A 109 -3.13 4.84 -6.87
N LEU A 110 -3.11 5.19 -5.58
CA LEU A 110 -3.85 4.46 -4.56
C LEU A 110 -5.38 4.52 -4.75
N ALA A 111 -5.94 5.56 -5.36
CA ALA A 111 -7.36 5.62 -5.64
C ALA A 111 -7.74 4.65 -6.77
N ARG A 112 -6.94 4.60 -7.85
CA ARG A 112 -7.15 3.66 -8.96
C ARG A 112 -7.00 2.21 -8.51
N GLN A 113 -6.01 1.90 -7.68
CA GLN A 113 -5.88 0.54 -7.12
C GLN A 113 -7.08 0.16 -6.25
N LEU A 114 -7.69 1.11 -5.53
CA LEU A 114 -8.90 0.87 -4.74
C LEU A 114 -10.10 0.46 -5.61
N VAL A 115 -10.30 1.12 -6.76
CA VAL A 115 -11.51 0.92 -7.58
C VAL A 115 -11.32 -0.08 -8.72
N GLU A 116 -10.10 -0.26 -9.21
CA GLU A 116 -9.82 -1.09 -10.39
C GLU A 116 -9.26 -2.47 -10.03
N ASP A 117 -8.47 -2.59 -8.95
CA ASP A 117 -7.69 -3.78 -8.66
C ASP A 117 -8.25 -4.58 -7.46
N GLU A 118 -8.01 -5.89 -7.45
CA GLU A 118 -8.29 -6.73 -6.28
C GLU A 118 -7.17 -6.56 -5.23
N PRO A 119 -7.49 -6.48 -3.91
CA PRO A 119 -8.81 -6.70 -3.31
C PRO A 119 -9.71 -5.46 -3.22
N GLY A 120 -9.24 -4.28 -3.62
CA GLY A 120 -9.94 -3.00 -3.43
C GLY A 120 -11.34 -2.98 -4.04
N ASN A 121 -11.44 -3.37 -5.31
CA ASN A 121 -12.68 -3.38 -6.09
C ASN A 121 -13.74 -4.40 -5.59
N LYS A 122 -13.38 -5.23 -4.61
CA LYS A 122 -14.22 -6.24 -3.97
C LYS A 122 -14.56 -5.93 -2.50
N ILE A 123 -14.11 -4.80 -1.98
CA ILE A 123 -14.49 -4.33 -0.64
C ILE A 123 -16.00 -4.04 -0.61
N ASN A 124 -16.69 -4.48 0.43
CA ASN A 124 -18.15 -4.44 0.51
C ASN A 124 -18.71 -3.32 1.37
N VAL A 125 -17.86 -2.60 2.12
CA VAL A 125 -18.20 -1.51 3.05
C VAL A 125 -17.11 -0.46 2.99
#